data_AF-A0AAD7MXF3-F1
#
_entry.id   AF-A0AAD7MXF3-F1
#
_cell.length_a   1.000
_cell.length_b   1.000
_cell.length_c   1.000
_cell.angle_alpha   90.00
_cell.angle_beta   90.00
_cell.angle_gamma   90.00
#
_symmetry.space_group_name_H-M   'P 1'
#
loop_
_entity.id
_entity.type
_entity.pdbx_description
1 polymer ?
#
loop_
_entity_poly.entity_id
_entity_poly.type
_entity_poly.pdbx_seq_one_letter_code
_entity_poly.pdbx_strand_id
1 'polypeptide(L)'
;MHTVSFASRDSHFAEPEAPPPPVVQLLIHTDFATPPSTVLSIHEDFGSSTQKRVKFDEDMHPYPPLVNYAEQVPVPSHPSTKAVESHPGWDCEPRETQKIKNFIHGLVGRMLDESKSYKNQDDKSLAEVIRQATQQFPVLRKYEDAWGTRCILMSHLKNTTNKAAHKAAKDVVDTVTDIVQPVKKGKGKATNKATKEASSGRCLRSSDTALKLE
;
A
#
# COMPACT_ATOMS: atom_id res chain seq x y z
N MET A 1 20.54 51.30 26.56
CA MET A 1 20.27 50.01 27.23
C MET A 1 18.91 50.11 27.89
N HIS A 2 17.87 49.47 27.34
CA HIS A 2 16.50 49.54 27.87
C HIS A 2 16.05 48.11 28.17
N THR A 3 15.83 47.83 29.45
CA THR A 3 15.32 46.57 29.97
C THR A 3 13.80 46.63 29.96
N VAL A 4 13.16 45.89 29.04
CA VAL A 4 11.70 45.74 29.01
C VAL A 4 11.32 44.59 29.95
N SER A 5 10.56 44.93 30.99
CA SER A 5 10.02 44.01 31.99
C SER A 5 8.75 43.35 31.45
N PHE A 6 8.73 42.02 31.38
CA PHE A 6 7.55 41.24 31.01
C PHE A 6 6.76 40.89 32.28
N ALA A 7 5.54 41.43 32.39
CA ALA A 7 4.59 41.04 33.41
C ALA A 7 4.01 39.65 33.08
N SER A 8 4.17 38.71 34.02
CA SER A 8 3.51 37.41 34.00
C SER A 8 1.99 37.59 33.94
N ARG A 9 1.37 36.99 32.92
CA ARG A 9 -0.07 36.82 32.86
C ARG A 9 -0.42 35.50 33.52
N ASP A 10 -1.17 35.57 34.61
CA ASP A 10 -1.74 34.41 35.29
C ASP A 10 -2.60 33.60 34.31
N SER A 11 -2.16 32.37 34.08
CA SER A 11 -2.78 31.41 33.19
C SER A 11 -3.94 30.73 33.91
N HIS A 12 -5.17 31.11 33.56
CA HIS A 12 -6.42 30.44 33.95
C HIS A 12 -6.58 29.06 33.29
N PHE A 13 -5.50 28.29 33.17
CA PHE A 13 -5.57 26.94 32.65
C PHE A 13 -6.19 26.07 33.75
N ALA A 14 -7.52 25.96 33.67
CA ALA A 14 -8.31 25.04 34.47
C ALA A 14 -7.63 23.67 34.45
N GLU A 15 -7.32 23.18 35.65
CA GLU A 15 -6.74 21.86 35.85
C GLU A 15 -7.70 20.84 35.22
N PRO A 16 -7.28 20.09 34.18
CA PRO A 16 -8.15 19.13 33.55
C PRO A 16 -8.46 18.03 34.56
N GLU A 17 -9.71 18.00 35.02
CA GLU A 17 -10.26 16.95 35.88
C GLU A 17 -9.92 15.58 35.25
N ALA A 18 -9.21 14.74 36.02
CA ALA A 18 -8.72 13.47 35.51
C ALA A 18 -9.89 12.63 34.98
N PRO A 19 -9.79 12.06 33.76
CA PRO A 19 -10.88 11.30 33.17
C PRO A 19 -11.27 10.13 34.07
N PRO A 20 -12.57 9.83 34.22
CA PRO A 20 -13.03 8.74 35.07
C PRO A 20 -12.42 7.40 34.62
N PRO A 21 -12.05 6.52 35.56
CA PRO A 21 -11.43 5.24 35.24
C PRO A 21 -12.37 4.38 34.39
N PRO A 22 -11.84 3.64 33.39
CA PRO A 22 -12.66 2.78 32.54
C PRO A 22 -13.29 1.66 33.37
N VAL A 23 -14.61 1.55 33.31
CA VAL A 23 -15.37 0.45 33.89
C VAL A 23 -15.13 -0.79 33.02
N VAL A 24 -14.34 -1.74 33.53
CA VAL A 24 -14.10 -3.02 32.87
C VAL A 24 -15.32 -3.91 33.07
N GLN A 25 -16.20 -3.98 32.09
CA GLN A 25 -17.29 -4.95 32.07
C GLN A 25 -16.71 -6.31 31.66
N LEU A 26 -16.51 -7.20 32.64
CA LEU A 26 -16.15 -8.60 32.45
C LEU A 26 -17.32 -9.34 31.77
N LEU A 27 -17.32 -9.39 30.44
CA LEU A 27 -18.18 -10.30 29.70
C LEU A 27 -17.64 -11.73 29.81
N ILE A 28 -18.23 -12.47 30.75
CA ILE A 28 -18.19 -13.93 30.88
C ILE A 28 -18.87 -14.56 29.65
N HIS A 29 -18.11 -14.80 28.59
CA HIS A 29 -18.58 -15.54 27.43
C HIS A 29 -18.37 -17.04 27.61
N THR A 30 -19.49 -17.66 27.94
CA THR A 30 -19.92 -19.05 27.71
C THR A 30 -19.10 -19.87 26.70
N ASP A 31 -18.70 -21.05 27.16
CA ASP A 31 -18.12 -22.17 26.41
C ASP A 31 -18.89 -22.50 25.12
N PHE A 32 -18.24 -22.29 23.97
CA PHE A 32 -18.67 -22.90 22.71
C PHE A 32 -18.16 -24.33 22.65
N ALA A 33 -19.05 -25.27 23.00
CA ALA A 33 -18.87 -26.69 22.75
C ALA A 33 -18.66 -26.93 21.24
N THR A 34 -17.45 -27.33 20.87
CA THR A 34 -17.12 -27.78 19.52
C THR A 34 -17.57 -29.23 19.36
N PRO A 35 -18.41 -29.58 18.37
CA PRO A 35 -18.74 -30.97 18.11
C PRO A 35 -17.52 -31.71 17.52
N PRO A 36 -17.39 -33.03 17.77
CA PRO A 36 -16.30 -33.84 17.23
C PRO A 36 -16.40 -33.94 15.70
N SER A 37 -15.38 -33.40 15.02
CA SER A 37 -15.21 -33.53 13.57
C SER A 37 -15.04 -34.99 13.20
N THR A 38 -16.02 -35.52 12.46
CA THR A 38 -16.02 -36.90 11.97
C THR A 38 -15.01 -37.02 10.84
N VAL A 39 -14.07 -37.95 11.01
CA VAL A 39 -13.09 -38.39 10.02
C VAL A 39 -13.83 -39.07 8.87
N LEU A 40 -13.79 -38.49 7.67
CA LEU A 40 -14.15 -39.18 6.43
C LEU A 40 -12.88 -39.40 5.60
N SER A 41 -12.20 -40.50 5.90
CA SER A 41 -11.19 -41.09 5.02
C SER A 41 -11.89 -41.78 3.86
N ILE A 42 -12.11 -41.06 2.76
CA ILE A 42 -12.48 -41.67 1.48
C ILE A 42 -11.16 -41.91 0.74
N HIS A 43 -10.66 -43.13 0.83
CA HIS A 43 -9.60 -43.66 -0.04
C HIS A 43 -10.20 -43.88 -1.42
N GLU A 44 -9.84 -43.06 -2.40
CA GLU A 44 -10.07 -43.40 -3.81
C GLU A 44 -8.92 -44.27 -4.31
N ASP A 45 -9.29 -45.48 -4.74
CA ASP A 45 -8.45 -46.47 -5.40
C ASP A 45 -7.77 -45.86 -6.64
N PHE A 46 -6.47 -45.60 -6.56
CA PHE A 46 -5.65 -45.35 -7.74
C PHE A 46 -5.38 -46.68 -8.44
N GLY A 47 -6.03 -46.88 -9.59
CA GLY A 47 -5.87 -48.03 -10.45
C GLY A 47 -4.40 -48.33 -10.76
N SER A 48 -4.05 -49.61 -10.64
CA SER A 48 -2.75 -50.19 -11.01
C SER A 48 -2.40 -49.90 -12.47
N SER A 49 -1.65 -48.83 -12.70
CA SER A 49 -0.96 -48.59 -13.96
C SER A 49 0.39 -49.32 -13.91
N THR A 50 0.55 -50.29 -14.81
CA THR A 50 1.76 -51.08 -15.00
C THR A 50 3.00 -50.19 -15.14
N GLN A 51 3.86 -50.22 -14.13
CA GLN A 51 5.18 -49.58 -14.13
C GLN A 51 6.10 -50.25 -15.16
N LYS A 52 6.31 -49.58 -16.30
CA LYS A 52 7.51 -49.82 -17.11
C LYS A 52 8.70 -49.24 -16.33
N ARG A 53 9.58 -50.13 -15.88
CA ARG A 53 10.83 -49.83 -15.18
C ARG A 53 11.80 -49.14 -16.16
N VAL A 54 11.66 -47.83 -16.31
CA VAL A 54 12.67 -46.99 -16.96
C VAL A 54 13.88 -47.00 -16.03
N LYS A 55 15.03 -47.47 -16.54
CA LYS A 55 16.30 -47.32 -15.85
C LYS A 55 16.59 -45.82 -15.80
N PHE A 56 16.50 -45.26 -14.61
CA PHE A 56 16.80 -43.86 -14.33
C PHE A 56 18.33 -43.76 -14.26
N ASP A 57 18.96 -43.20 -15.30
CA ASP A 57 20.36 -42.79 -15.25
C ASP A 57 20.49 -41.76 -14.11
N GLU A 58 21.20 -42.14 -13.04
CA GLU A 58 21.44 -41.32 -11.84
C GLU A 58 22.30 -40.07 -12.11
N ASP A 59 22.74 -39.84 -13.35
CA ASP A 59 23.84 -38.92 -13.65
C ASP A 59 23.44 -37.53 -14.20
N MET A 60 22.18 -37.23 -14.49
CA MET A 60 21.86 -35.91 -15.07
C MET A 60 20.48 -35.35 -14.74
N HIS A 61 20.28 -35.00 -13.48
CA HIS A 61 19.49 -33.82 -13.18
C HIS A 61 20.35 -32.82 -12.42
N PRO A 62 20.73 -31.67 -13.02
CA PRO A 62 21.15 -30.50 -12.26
C PRO A 62 19.90 -30.06 -11.49
N TYR A 63 19.70 -30.67 -10.32
CA TYR A 63 18.61 -30.33 -9.42
C TYR A 63 18.72 -28.81 -9.21
N PRO A 64 17.63 -28.06 -9.45
CA PRO A 64 17.64 -26.66 -9.08
C PRO A 64 18.06 -26.61 -7.61
N PRO A 65 19.04 -25.75 -7.25
CA PRO A 65 19.53 -25.68 -5.89
C PRO A 65 18.31 -25.57 -4.98
N LEU A 66 18.24 -26.46 -3.99
CA LEU A 66 17.16 -26.45 -3.01
C LEU A 66 17.16 -25.06 -2.39
N VAL A 67 16.23 -24.23 -2.84
CA VAL A 67 16.03 -22.92 -2.26
C VAL A 67 15.69 -23.22 -0.81
N ASN A 68 16.47 -22.70 0.13
CA ASN A 68 16.29 -23.07 1.53
C ASN A 68 14.98 -22.42 2.03
N TYR A 69 13.86 -23.12 1.82
CA TYR A 69 12.53 -22.67 2.20
C TYR A 69 12.39 -22.49 3.73
N ALA A 70 13.31 -23.07 4.51
CA ALA A 70 13.35 -22.91 5.95
C ALA A 70 13.65 -21.47 6.41
N GLU A 71 14.12 -20.60 5.52
CA GLU A 71 14.42 -19.19 5.83
C GLU A 71 13.32 -18.23 5.32
N GLN A 72 12.15 -18.73 4.95
CA GLN A 72 11.05 -17.83 4.60
C GLN A 72 10.54 -17.07 5.82
N VAL A 73 10.46 -15.75 5.70
CA VAL A 73 9.88 -14.90 6.73
C VAL A 73 8.36 -15.10 6.70
N PRO A 74 7.76 -15.63 7.79
CA PRO A 74 6.35 -15.99 7.80
C PRO A 74 5.47 -14.75 7.61
N VAL A 75 4.28 -14.96 7.06
CA VAL A 75 3.30 -13.89 6.91
C VAL A 75 2.93 -13.33 8.30
N PRO A 76 3.02 -12.01 8.53
CA PRO A 76 2.55 -11.43 9.77
C PRO A 76 1.06 -11.70 9.94
N SER A 77 0.63 -12.01 11.16
CA SER A 77 -0.77 -12.33 11.44
C SER A 77 -1.73 -11.30 10.85
N HIS A 78 -1.35 -10.01 10.89
CA HIS A 78 -2.10 -8.91 10.30
C HIS A 78 -1.17 -8.07 9.42
N PRO A 79 -1.21 -8.20 8.08
CA PRO A 79 -0.45 -7.33 7.18
C PRO A 79 -0.95 -5.90 7.36
N SER A 80 -0.20 -5.12 8.14
CA SER A 80 -0.57 -3.77 8.50
C SER A 80 -0.26 -2.82 7.35
N THR A 81 -1.06 -1.76 7.21
CA THR A 81 -0.74 -0.63 6.33
C THR A 81 0.42 0.23 6.84
N LYS A 82 0.94 -0.08 8.03
CA LYS A 82 2.14 0.56 8.59
C LYS A 82 3.34 0.33 7.67
N ALA A 83 4.37 1.16 7.81
CA ALA A 83 5.59 1.04 7.03
C ALA A 83 6.16 -0.38 7.18
N VAL A 84 6.35 -1.05 6.05
CA VAL A 84 6.92 -2.42 5.99
C VAL A 84 8.27 -2.48 6.70
N GLU A 85 9.01 -1.37 6.65
CA GLU A 85 10.30 -1.13 7.32
C GLU A 85 10.25 -1.28 8.85
N SER A 86 9.08 -1.14 9.48
CA SER A 86 8.95 -1.31 10.93
C SER A 86 8.74 -2.76 11.35
N HIS A 87 8.61 -3.70 10.40
CA HIS A 87 8.40 -5.10 10.71
C HIS A 87 9.74 -5.76 11.07
N PRO A 88 9.85 -6.51 12.18
CA PRO A 88 11.12 -7.08 12.64
C PRO A 88 11.73 -8.10 11.67
N GLY A 89 10.92 -8.70 10.79
CA GLY A 89 11.40 -9.61 9.74
C GLY A 89 11.67 -8.94 8.39
N TRP A 90 11.64 -7.60 8.29
CA TRP A 90 11.94 -6.89 7.06
C TRP A 90 13.42 -6.49 7.00
N ASP A 91 14.25 -7.35 6.45
CA ASP A 91 15.71 -7.13 6.41
C ASP A 91 16.18 -6.47 5.10
N CYS A 92 15.28 -5.84 4.34
CA CYS A 92 15.71 -5.11 3.14
C CYS A 92 16.28 -3.75 3.52
N GLU A 93 17.42 -3.39 2.94
CA GLU A 93 18.04 -2.07 3.11
C GLU A 93 17.05 -0.94 2.76
N PRO A 94 17.05 0.20 3.50
CA PRO A 94 16.10 1.29 3.25
C PRO A 94 16.16 1.83 1.81
N ARG A 95 17.37 1.90 1.24
CA ARG A 95 17.57 2.33 -0.16
C ARG A 95 16.92 1.36 -1.16
N GLU A 96 17.00 0.07 -0.88
CA GLU A 96 16.43 -0.98 -1.72
C GLU A 96 14.90 -1.02 -1.59
N THR A 97 14.41 -0.87 -0.36
CA THR A 97 12.98 -0.71 -0.06
C THR A 97 12.38 0.46 -0.83
N GLN A 98 13.07 1.59 -0.90
CA GLN A 98 12.59 2.73 -1.69
C GLN A 98 12.54 2.45 -3.20
N LYS A 99 13.52 1.71 -3.74
CA LYS A 99 13.51 1.28 -5.16
C LYS A 99 12.33 0.35 -5.44
N ILE A 100 12.09 -0.61 -4.56
CA ILE A 100 10.95 -1.53 -4.63
C ILE A 100 9.63 -0.76 -4.61
N LYS A 101 9.45 0.16 -3.65
CA LYS A 101 8.27 1.03 -3.55
C LYS A 101 8.03 1.81 -4.83
N ASN A 102 9.05 2.50 -5.35
CA ASN A 102 8.94 3.29 -6.57
C ASN A 102 8.55 2.43 -7.78
N PHE A 103 9.14 1.24 -7.91
CA PHE A 103 8.81 0.31 -8.98
C PHE A 103 7.36 -0.20 -8.88
N ILE A 104 6.93 -0.63 -7.69
CA ILE A 104 5.56 -1.09 -7.44
C ILE A 104 4.57 0.04 -7.74
N HIS A 105 4.83 1.27 -7.28
CA HIS A 105 3.97 2.42 -7.60
C HIS A 105 3.83 2.64 -9.11
N GLY A 106 4.93 2.51 -9.87
CA GLY A 106 4.90 2.58 -11.32
C GLY A 106 4.15 1.43 -12.00
N LEU A 107 4.06 0.26 -11.37
CA LEU A 107 3.20 -0.83 -11.83
C LEU A 107 1.73 -0.57 -11.51
N VAL A 108 1.41 -0.08 -10.30
CA VAL A 108 0.04 0.25 -9.91
C VAL A 108 -0.57 1.24 -10.89
N GLY A 109 0.09 2.37 -11.15
CA GLY A 109 -0.45 3.39 -12.06
C GLY A 109 -0.59 2.95 -13.52
N ARG A 110 -0.02 1.79 -13.90
CA ARG A 110 -0.18 1.21 -15.25
C ARG A 110 -1.22 0.10 -15.31
N MET A 111 -1.37 -0.68 -14.25
CA MET A 111 -2.11 -1.95 -14.28
C MET A 111 -3.35 -1.96 -13.38
N LEU A 112 -3.41 -1.10 -12.37
CA LEU A 112 -4.46 -1.08 -11.37
C LEU A 112 -5.19 0.25 -11.36
N ASP A 113 -6.42 0.23 -10.82
CA ASP A 113 -7.25 1.42 -10.70
C ASP A 113 -7.00 2.11 -9.35
N GLU A 114 -6.24 3.20 -9.35
CA GLU A 114 -5.90 3.95 -8.13
C GLU A 114 -7.11 4.54 -7.39
N SER A 115 -8.29 4.56 -8.01
CA SER A 115 -9.54 5.02 -7.38
C SER A 115 -10.21 3.97 -6.50
N LYS A 116 -9.81 2.69 -6.64
CA LYS A 116 -10.40 1.56 -5.91
C LYS A 116 -9.53 1.08 -4.75
N SER A 117 -10.18 0.62 -3.69
CA SER A 117 -9.49 -0.02 -2.56
C SER A 117 -8.86 -1.36 -2.97
N TYR A 118 -7.82 -1.81 -2.26
CA TYR A 118 -7.13 -3.09 -2.53
C TYR A 118 -8.08 -4.28 -2.66
N LYS A 119 -9.10 -4.37 -1.78
CA LYS A 119 -10.08 -5.48 -1.77
C LYS A 119 -11.02 -5.50 -2.99
N ASN A 120 -11.11 -4.38 -3.70
CA ASN A 120 -12.00 -4.21 -4.84
C ASN A 120 -11.21 -4.15 -6.16
N GLN A 121 -9.92 -4.51 -6.14
CA GLN A 121 -9.11 -4.65 -7.35
C GLN A 121 -9.36 -6.00 -8.01
N ASP A 122 -8.98 -6.12 -9.28
CA ASP A 122 -8.98 -7.39 -9.98
C ASP A 122 -7.83 -8.30 -9.49
N ASP A 123 -8.16 -9.50 -9.01
CA ASP A 123 -7.20 -10.44 -8.44
C ASP A 123 -6.12 -10.87 -9.44
N LYS A 124 -6.46 -10.95 -10.74
CA LYS A 124 -5.48 -11.32 -11.79
C LYS A 124 -4.45 -10.21 -11.96
N SER A 125 -4.90 -8.96 -12.00
CA SER A 125 -4.04 -7.78 -12.09
C SER A 125 -3.15 -7.65 -10.85
N LEU A 126 -3.69 -7.92 -9.64
CA LEU A 126 -2.90 -7.98 -8.41
C LEU A 126 -1.81 -9.05 -8.47
N ALA A 127 -2.17 -10.27 -8.87
CA ALA A 127 -1.23 -11.38 -9.00
C ALA A 127 -0.11 -11.06 -10.00
N GLU A 128 -0.42 -10.40 -11.10
CA GLU A 128 0.56 -9.99 -12.11
C GLU A 128 1.52 -8.90 -11.61
N VAL A 129 1.02 -7.91 -10.86
CA VAL A 129 1.89 -6.91 -10.21
C VAL A 129 2.84 -7.57 -9.22
N ILE A 130 2.35 -8.52 -8.41
CA ILE A 130 3.18 -9.28 -7.46
C ILE A 130 4.23 -10.11 -8.21
N ARG A 131 3.83 -10.80 -9.29
CA ARG A 131 4.72 -11.61 -10.13
C ARG A 131 5.85 -10.75 -10.70
N GLN A 132 5.54 -9.58 -11.28
CA GLN A 132 6.53 -8.67 -11.85
C GLN A 132 7.46 -8.08 -10.79
N ALA A 133 6.94 -7.68 -9.64
CA ALA A 133 7.75 -7.17 -8.53
C ALA A 133 8.74 -8.23 -8.03
N THR A 134 8.28 -9.47 -7.83
CA THR A 134 9.11 -10.60 -7.37
C THR A 134 10.11 -11.08 -8.43
N GLN A 135 9.79 -10.89 -9.72
CA GLN A 135 10.73 -11.13 -10.81
C GLN A 135 11.86 -10.08 -10.83
N GLN A 136 11.52 -8.80 -10.61
CA GLN A 136 12.49 -7.70 -10.65
C GLN A 136 13.35 -7.62 -9.38
N PHE A 137 12.79 -7.96 -8.23
CA PHE A 137 13.48 -7.90 -6.93
C PHE A 137 13.46 -9.29 -6.28
N PRO A 138 14.48 -10.12 -6.54
CA PRO A 138 14.55 -11.47 -5.99
C PRO A 138 14.53 -11.52 -4.46
N VAL A 139 14.96 -10.44 -3.78
CA VAL A 139 14.86 -10.30 -2.31
C VAL A 139 13.42 -10.46 -1.81
N LEU A 140 12.41 -10.19 -2.64
CA LEU A 140 11.01 -10.37 -2.27
C LEU A 140 10.60 -11.84 -2.15
N ARG A 141 11.37 -12.78 -2.74
CA ARG A 141 11.10 -14.23 -2.68
C ARG A 141 11.35 -14.84 -1.30
N LYS A 142 12.10 -14.15 -0.43
CA LYS A 142 12.32 -14.58 0.95
C LYS A 142 11.10 -14.41 1.84
N TYR A 143 10.15 -13.57 1.42
CA TYR A 143 8.92 -13.34 2.16
C TYR A 143 7.86 -14.31 1.64
N GLU A 144 7.28 -15.07 2.56
CA GLU A 144 6.16 -15.97 2.24
C GLU A 144 5.06 -15.18 1.52
N ASP A 145 4.52 -15.74 0.44
CA ASP A 145 3.40 -15.14 -0.28
C ASP A 145 3.65 -13.73 -0.85
N ALA A 146 4.91 -13.29 -0.88
CA ALA A 146 5.32 -11.92 -1.16
C ALA A 146 4.54 -10.89 -0.31
N TRP A 147 4.30 -11.17 0.98
CA TRP A 147 3.50 -10.32 1.85
C TRP A 147 4.00 -8.86 1.92
N GLY A 148 5.32 -8.64 1.81
CA GLY A 148 5.90 -7.31 1.76
C GLY A 148 5.41 -6.47 0.57
N THR A 149 5.30 -7.10 -0.61
CA THR A 149 4.73 -6.49 -1.81
C THR A 149 3.26 -6.13 -1.59
N ARG A 150 2.48 -7.03 -0.98
CA ARG A 150 1.07 -6.79 -0.65
C ARG A 150 0.91 -5.60 0.29
N CYS A 151 1.73 -5.49 1.34
CA CYS A 151 1.71 -4.36 2.27
C CYS A 151 2.02 -3.02 1.59
N ILE A 152 3.03 -2.97 0.71
CA ILE A 152 3.36 -1.76 -0.07
C ILE A 152 2.17 -1.38 -0.96
N LEU A 153 1.56 -2.36 -1.64
CA LEU A 153 0.42 -2.15 -2.52
C LEU A 153 -0.80 -1.60 -1.76
N MET A 154 -1.15 -2.22 -0.63
CA MET A 154 -2.23 -1.78 0.24
C MET A 154 -2.01 -0.36 0.75
N SER A 155 -0.78 -0.04 1.19
CA SER A 155 -0.43 1.29 1.68
C SER A 155 -0.55 2.35 0.56
N HIS A 156 -0.05 2.03 -0.63
CA HIS A 156 -0.13 2.94 -1.78
C HIS A 156 -1.58 3.21 -2.20
N LEU A 157 -2.37 2.17 -2.45
CA LEU A 157 -3.77 2.30 -2.86
C LEU A 157 -4.62 3.03 -1.81
N LYS A 158 -4.39 2.78 -0.53
CA LYS A 158 -5.07 3.53 0.55
C LYS A 158 -4.72 5.03 0.51
N ASN A 159 -3.47 5.37 0.23
CA ASN A 159 -3.03 6.76 0.17
C ASN A 159 -3.56 7.46 -1.08
N THR A 160 -3.63 6.79 -2.24
CA THR A 160 -4.16 7.38 -3.48
C THR A 160 -5.66 7.60 -3.38
N THR A 161 -6.43 6.64 -2.87
CA THR A 161 -7.88 6.78 -2.69
C THR A 161 -8.23 7.91 -1.73
N ASN A 162 -7.54 7.99 -0.59
CA ASN A 162 -7.72 9.09 0.36
C ASN A 162 -7.37 10.44 -0.26
N LYS A 163 -6.25 10.52 -1.01
CA LYS A 163 -5.86 11.76 -1.70
C LYS A 163 -6.90 12.18 -2.75
N ALA A 164 -7.44 11.23 -3.50
CA ALA A 164 -8.50 11.50 -4.48
C ALA A 164 -9.78 12.02 -3.79
N ALA A 165 -10.20 11.39 -2.68
CA ALA A 165 -11.35 11.82 -1.90
C ALA A 165 -11.15 13.22 -1.30
N HIS A 166 -9.98 13.51 -0.73
CA HIS A 166 -9.65 14.83 -0.20
C HIS A 166 -9.59 15.89 -1.29
N LYS A 167 -9.04 15.57 -2.46
CA LYS A 167 -9.02 16.49 -3.60
C LYS A 167 -10.43 16.82 -4.06
N ALA A 168 -11.31 15.82 -4.20
CA ALA A 168 -12.70 16.03 -4.58
C ALA A 168 -13.45 16.91 -3.56
N ALA A 169 -13.25 16.67 -2.26
CA ALA A 169 -13.84 17.49 -1.21
C ALA A 169 -13.32 18.94 -1.25
N LYS A 170 -12.02 19.12 -1.49
CA LYS A 170 -11.41 20.45 -1.62
C LYS A 170 -11.97 21.21 -2.83
N ASP A 171 -12.07 20.57 -3.99
CA ASP A 171 -12.60 21.19 -5.21
C ASP A 171 -14.05 21.68 -5.01
N VAL A 172 -14.86 20.95 -4.23
CA VAL A 172 -16.23 21.38 -3.84
C VAL A 172 -16.21 22.58 -2.90
N VAL A 173 -15.34 22.57 -1.88
CA VAL A 173 -15.20 23.70 -0.93
C VAL A 173 -14.74 24.97 -1.64
N ASP A 174 -13.78 24.86 -2.55
CA ASP A 174 -13.29 26.00 -3.34
C ASP A 174 -14.42 26.57 -4.22
N THR A 175 -15.21 25.70 -4.87
CA THR A 175 -16.37 26.12 -5.67
C THR A 175 -17.43 26.84 -4.84
N VAL A 176 -17.75 26.34 -3.63
CA VAL A 176 -18.71 27.00 -2.73
C VAL A 176 -18.17 28.33 -2.22
N THR A 177 -16.86 28.39 -1.94
CA THR A 177 -16.21 29.62 -1.46
C THR A 177 -16.29 30.73 -2.53
N ASP A 178 -16.12 30.39 -3.80
CA ASP A 178 -16.25 31.34 -4.91
C ASP A 178 -17.68 31.89 -5.09
N ILE A 179 -18.70 31.08 -4.78
CA ILE A 179 -20.12 31.50 -4.82
C ILE A 179 -20.48 32.39 -3.62
N VAL A 180 -19.96 32.07 -2.43
CA VAL A 180 -20.32 32.72 -1.16
C VAL A 180 -19.57 34.03 -0.93
N GLN A 181 -18.43 34.24 -1.60
CA GLN A 181 -17.73 35.52 -1.48
C GLN A 181 -18.68 36.67 -1.86
N PRO A 182 -18.97 37.59 -0.91
CA PRO A 182 -19.91 38.67 -1.17
C PRO A 182 -19.35 39.47 -2.32
N VAL A 183 -20.12 39.56 -3.41
CA VAL A 183 -19.80 40.37 -4.59
C VAL A 183 -19.41 41.74 -4.06
N LYS A 184 -18.09 41.98 -3.95
CA LYS A 184 -17.56 43.27 -3.54
C LYS A 184 -18.09 44.21 -4.60
N LYS A 185 -19.08 45.02 -4.20
CA LYS A 185 -19.84 45.93 -5.06
C LYS A 185 -18.86 46.94 -5.64
N GLY A 186 -18.22 46.53 -6.73
CA GLY A 186 -17.15 47.24 -7.40
C GLY A 186 -17.77 48.42 -8.14
N LYS A 187 -17.70 49.58 -7.51
CA LYS A 187 -17.87 50.89 -8.13
C LYS A 187 -16.98 50.94 -9.37
N GLY A 188 -17.60 51.04 -10.54
CA GLY A 188 -16.97 50.88 -11.83
C GLY A 188 -15.74 51.77 -12.03
N LYS A 189 -14.66 51.15 -12.50
CA LYS A 189 -13.62 51.85 -13.25
C LYS A 189 -13.24 50.96 -14.43
N ALA A 190 -13.84 51.27 -15.57
CA ALA A 190 -13.47 50.73 -16.86
C ALA A 190 -12.04 51.16 -17.17
N THR A 191 -11.17 50.21 -17.54
CA THR A 191 -10.21 50.39 -18.62
C THR A 191 -9.67 49.04 -19.10
N ASN A 192 -9.90 48.83 -20.39
CA ASN A 192 -9.36 47.86 -21.34
C ASN A 192 -7.92 47.38 -21.06
N LYS A 193 -7.66 46.07 -21.18
CA LYS A 193 -6.37 45.60 -21.73
C LYS A 193 -6.41 44.17 -22.30
N ALA A 194 -6.36 44.16 -23.63
CA ALA A 194 -5.86 43.16 -24.57
C ALA A 194 -5.42 41.79 -24.03
N THR A 195 -6.19 40.79 -24.48
CA THR A 195 -5.82 39.40 -24.72
C THR A 195 -4.43 39.29 -25.34
N LYS A 196 -3.54 38.56 -24.69
CA LYS A 196 -2.34 38.00 -25.33
C LYS A 196 -2.34 36.50 -25.05
N GLU A 197 -2.83 35.75 -26.03
CA GLU A 197 -2.67 34.30 -26.12
C GLU A 197 -1.18 33.96 -26.03
N ALA A 198 -0.79 33.32 -24.93
CA ALA A 198 0.50 32.65 -24.83
C ALA A 198 0.23 31.14 -24.81
N SER A 199 0.32 30.58 -26.01
CA SER A 199 0.60 29.17 -26.30
C SER A 199 1.61 28.60 -25.30
N SER A 200 1.13 27.85 -24.30
CA SER A 200 1.97 27.04 -23.42
C SER A 200 1.95 25.61 -23.93
N GLY A 201 2.95 25.30 -24.75
CA GLY A 201 3.21 23.99 -25.31
C GLY A 201 3.39 22.96 -24.20
N ARG A 202 2.49 21.98 -24.18
CA ARG A 202 2.58 20.80 -23.32
C ARG A 202 3.68 19.91 -23.90
N CYS A 203 4.91 20.02 -23.36
CA CYS A 203 6.01 19.11 -23.66
C CYS A 203 5.63 17.68 -23.30
N LEU A 204 5.33 16.88 -24.33
CA LEU A 204 5.30 15.42 -24.24
C LEU A 204 6.74 14.95 -24.02
N ARG A 205 7.02 14.52 -22.79
CA ARG A 205 8.32 13.96 -22.40
C ARG A 205 8.36 12.50 -22.88
N SER A 206 8.74 12.29 -24.13
CA SER A 206 9.13 10.98 -24.65
C SER A 206 10.41 10.54 -23.93
N SER A 207 10.30 9.58 -23.02
CA SER A 207 11.45 8.86 -22.48
C SER A 207 11.72 7.67 -23.40
N ASP A 208 12.50 7.94 -24.44
CA ASP A 208 13.12 6.94 -25.30
C ASP A 208 14.32 6.36 -24.53
N THR A 209 14.15 5.21 -23.90
CA THR A 209 15.26 4.44 -23.35
C THR A 209 15.57 3.29 -24.30
N ALA A 210 16.49 3.55 -25.21
CA ALA A 210 17.12 2.58 -26.08
C ALA A 210 17.86 1.51 -25.25
N LEU A 211 17.42 0.26 -25.40
CA LEU A 211 18.16 -0.91 -24.98
C LEU A 211 19.36 -1.08 -25.91
N LYS A 212 20.57 -0.93 -25.35
CA LYS A 212 21.82 -1.31 -26.00
C LYS A 212 22.10 -2.76 -25.62
N LEU A 213 21.91 -3.66 -26.58
CA LEU A 213 22.38 -5.05 -26.54
C LEU A 213 23.89 -5.03 -26.89
N GLU A 214 24.71 -5.52 -25.97
CA GLU A 214 26.00 -6.15 -26.26
C GLU A 214 25.92 -7.62 -25.85
#